data_AF-A0A7S1AB43-F1
#
_entry.id   AF-A0A7S1AB43-F1
#
_cell.length_a   1.000
_cell.length_b   1.000
_cell.length_c   1.000
_cell.angle_alpha   90.00
_cell.angle_beta   90.00
_cell.angle_gamma   90.00
#
_symmetry.space_group_name_H-M   'P 1'
#
loop_
_entity.id
_entity.type
_entity.pdbx_description
1 polymer ?
#
loop_
_entity_poly.entity_id
_entity_poly.type
_entity_poly.pdbx_seq_one_letter_code
_entity_poly.pdbx_strand_id
1 'polypeptide(L)'
;MSDQTPKKQKRGIRDVSDDVGATPSKKREVSPIKKPETAKAGQQDVTGLPSNGGLFTMGADAFDCPVCNAPMTGRIFQCIAGHHLCEDCFDRARGDCADCPTCQRPYPEEGIRCLAVECFAALCSFPCKYG
;
A
#
# COMPACT_ATOMS: atom_id res chain seq x y z
N MET A 1 59.55 -13.75 -43.61
CA MET A 1 58.67 -12.89 -42.80
C MET A 1 57.26 -13.42 -43.03
N SER A 2 56.82 -14.28 -42.12
CA SER A 2 55.79 -15.29 -42.40
C SER A 2 54.39 -14.76 -42.12
N ASP A 3 53.56 -14.73 -43.15
CA ASP A 3 52.10 -14.57 -43.12
C ASP A 3 51.44 -15.58 -42.17
N GLN A 4 50.69 -15.09 -41.18
CA GLN A 4 49.79 -15.90 -40.37
C GLN A 4 48.40 -15.26 -40.38
N THR A 5 47.49 -15.90 -41.10
CA THR A 5 46.06 -15.60 -41.13
C THR A 5 45.36 -16.22 -39.90
N PRO A 6 44.31 -15.57 -39.34
CA PRO A 6 43.62 -16.08 -38.16
C PRO A 6 42.59 -17.16 -38.53
N LYS A 7 42.67 -18.32 -37.86
CA LYS A 7 41.73 -19.44 -37.99
C LYS A 7 40.36 -19.09 -37.39
N LYS A 8 39.29 -19.14 -38.20
CA LYS A 8 37.89 -19.04 -37.75
C LYS A 8 37.50 -20.28 -36.96
N GLN A 9 37.21 -20.12 -35.67
CA GLN A 9 36.72 -21.18 -34.79
C GLN A 9 35.18 -21.18 -34.80
N LYS A 10 34.58 -22.15 -35.50
CA LYS A 10 33.13 -22.40 -35.49
C LYS A 10 32.73 -22.94 -34.11
N ARG A 11 31.94 -22.17 -33.34
CA ARG A 11 31.30 -22.67 -32.11
C ARG A 11 30.06 -23.45 -32.52
N GLY A 12 30.05 -24.75 -32.27
CA GLY A 12 28.87 -25.60 -32.40
C GLY A 12 27.85 -25.23 -31.33
N ILE A 13 26.61 -24.99 -31.75
CA ILE A 13 25.45 -24.94 -30.86
C ILE A 13 25.25 -26.37 -30.36
N ARG A 14 25.22 -26.55 -29.04
CA ARG A 14 24.83 -27.82 -28.40
C ARG A 14 23.36 -27.67 -28.01
N ASP A 15 22.51 -28.53 -28.57
CA ASP A 15 21.11 -28.66 -28.19
C ASP A 15 20.99 -28.94 -26.69
N VAL A 16 20.19 -28.13 -25.99
CA VAL A 16 19.80 -28.36 -24.60
C VAL A 16 18.47 -29.09 -24.64
N SER A 17 18.50 -30.37 -24.30
CA SER A 17 17.30 -31.18 -24.10
C SER A 17 16.65 -30.85 -22.75
N ASP A 18 15.33 -30.68 -22.78
CA ASP A 18 14.45 -30.47 -21.64
C ASP A 18 14.43 -31.69 -20.70
N ASP A 19 14.74 -31.48 -19.41
CA ASP A 19 14.54 -32.48 -18.35
C ASP A 19 13.65 -31.85 -17.26
N VAL A 20 12.34 -31.85 -17.51
CA VAL A 20 11.32 -31.45 -16.54
C VAL A 20 11.09 -32.62 -15.59
N GLY A 21 11.84 -32.64 -14.49
CA GLY A 21 11.63 -33.56 -13.37
C GLY A 21 10.32 -33.27 -12.64
N ALA A 22 9.41 -34.24 -12.66
CA ALA A 22 8.12 -34.21 -11.97
C ALA A 22 8.29 -34.29 -10.43
N THR A 23 7.73 -33.32 -9.70
CA THR A 23 7.61 -33.35 -8.23
C THR A 23 6.34 -34.08 -7.80
N PRO A 24 6.35 -34.88 -6.70
CA PRO A 24 5.18 -35.65 -6.28
C PRO A 24 4.13 -34.79 -5.57
N SER A 25 2.90 -34.82 -6.10
CA SER A 25 1.68 -34.24 -5.54
C SER A 25 1.29 -34.91 -4.21
N LYS A 26 1.52 -34.25 -3.08
CA LYS A 26 0.88 -34.63 -1.80
C LYS A 26 -0.59 -34.21 -1.84
N LYS A 27 -1.49 -35.19 -1.92
CA LYS A 27 -2.94 -34.99 -1.75
C LYS A 27 -3.21 -34.45 -0.34
N ARG A 28 -3.80 -33.26 -0.23
CA ARG A 28 -4.39 -32.79 1.02
C ARG A 28 -5.82 -33.31 1.07
N GLU A 29 -6.13 -34.13 2.08
CA GLU A 29 -7.50 -34.55 2.35
C GLU A 29 -8.25 -33.39 3.01
N VAL A 30 -9.28 -32.90 2.32
CA VAL A 30 -10.21 -31.88 2.84
C VAL A 30 -11.41 -32.60 3.44
N SER A 31 -11.66 -32.38 4.72
CA SER A 31 -12.87 -32.86 5.40
C SER A 31 -14.11 -32.07 4.97
N PRO A 32 -15.32 -32.65 4.94
CA PRO A 32 -16.51 -31.97 4.45
C PRO A 32 -17.00 -30.89 5.43
N ILE A 33 -17.00 -29.64 4.98
CA ILE A 33 -17.66 -28.53 5.68
C ILE A 33 -19.18 -28.69 5.49
N LYS A 34 -19.91 -28.81 6.59
CA LYS A 34 -21.39 -28.83 6.59
C LYS A 34 -21.90 -27.48 6.06
N LYS A 35 -22.73 -27.51 5.02
CA LYS A 35 -23.45 -26.33 4.49
C LYS A 35 -24.42 -25.80 5.55
N PRO A 36 -24.34 -24.52 5.98
CA PRO A 36 -25.48 -23.86 6.58
C PRO A 36 -26.44 -23.40 5.49
N GLU A 37 -27.72 -23.54 5.79
CA GLU A 37 -28.85 -23.37 4.90
C GLU A 37 -29.06 -21.91 4.50
N THR A 38 -29.55 -21.74 3.27
CA THR A 38 -29.80 -20.48 2.57
C THR A 38 -30.84 -19.63 3.34
N ALA A 39 -30.37 -18.64 4.09
CA ALA A 39 -31.24 -17.56 4.56
C ALA A 39 -31.57 -16.64 3.37
N LYS A 40 -32.88 -16.49 3.16
CA LYS A 40 -33.54 -15.72 2.10
C LYS A 40 -32.94 -14.32 1.94
N ALA A 41 -32.61 -13.96 0.69
CA ALA A 41 -32.25 -12.60 0.29
C ALA A 41 -33.38 -11.63 0.66
N GLY A 42 -33.17 -10.85 1.72
CA GLY A 42 -33.91 -9.61 1.92
C GLY A 42 -33.20 -8.52 1.15
N GLN A 43 -33.88 -7.89 0.19
CA GLN A 43 -33.53 -6.55 -0.26
C GLN A 43 -33.45 -5.67 1.00
N GLN A 44 -32.24 -5.32 1.41
CA GLN A 44 -32.04 -4.18 2.29
C GLN A 44 -31.78 -3.00 1.37
N ASP A 45 -32.85 -2.26 1.13
CA ASP A 45 -32.80 -0.88 0.70
C ASP A 45 -31.89 -0.12 1.67
N VAL A 46 -30.65 0.18 1.27
CA VAL A 46 -29.69 0.91 2.09
C VAL A 46 -29.99 2.41 2.09
N THR A 47 -31.26 2.79 2.22
CA THR A 47 -31.66 4.15 2.59
C THR A 47 -31.71 4.22 4.10
N GLY A 48 -30.53 4.32 4.72
CA GLY A 48 -30.40 4.31 6.17
C GLY A 48 -29.22 5.13 6.66
N LEU A 49 -28.88 6.22 5.96
CA LEU A 49 -27.99 7.22 6.53
C LEU A 49 -28.80 7.95 7.62
N PRO A 50 -28.37 7.97 8.90
CA PRO A 50 -29.05 8.77 9.89
C PRO A 50 -29.03 10.24 9.44
N SER A 51 -30.22 10.82 9.29
CA SER A 51 -30.46 12.20 8.84
C SER A 51 -29.98 13.29 9.83
N ASN A 52 -29.02 12.97 10.71
CA ASN A 52 -28.30 13.95 11.50
C ASN A 52 -26.85 13.93 11.04
N GLY A 53 -26.46 14.96 10.28
CA GLY A 53 -25.07 15.28 9.95
C GLY A 53 -24.27 15.59 11.20
N GLY A 54 -23.99 14.55 11.99
CA GLY A 54 -23.09 14.61 13.12
C GLY A 54 -21.69 14.77 12.60
N LEU A 55 -21.21 16.01 12.59
CA LEU A 55 -19.80 16.33 12.52
C LEU A 55 -19.07 15.45 13.55
N PHE A 56 -18.23 14.53 13.10
CA PHE A 56 -17.35 13.79 13.98
C PHE A 56 -16.39 14.79 14.63
N THR A 57 -16.57 15.08 15.91
CA THR A 57 -15.62 15.88 16.71
C THR A 57 -14.46 14.99 17.11
N MET A 58 -13.50 14.81 16.21
CA MET A 58 -12.15 14.35 16.54
C MET A 58 -11.42 15.48 17.29
N GLY A 59 -10.41 15.12 18.10
CA GLY A 59 -9.54 16.11 18.73
C GLY A 59 -8.99 17.10 17.70
N ALA A 60 -8.85 18.37 18.09
CA ALA A 60 -8.50 19.45 17.17
C ALA A 60 -7.18 19.19 16.40
N ASP A 61 -6.30 18.38 16.98
CA ASP A 61 -4.97 18.00 16.52
C ASP A 61 -4.89 16.56 15.98
N ALA A 62 -5.99 15.80 15.96
CA ALA A 62 -5.99 14.39 15.57
C ALA A 62 -5.53 14.14 14.12
N PHE A 63 -5.65 15.18 13.28
CA PHE A 63 -5.19 15.16 11.89
C PHE A 63 -4.00 16.09 11.65
N ASP A 64 -3.37 16.65 12.68
CA ASP A 64 -2.21 17.49 12.48
C ASP A 64 -0.99 16.65 12.11
N CYS A 65 -0.28 17.09 11.06
CA CYS A 65 0.95 16.45 10.64
C CYS A 65 2.05 16.71 11.70
N PRO A 66 2.75 15.67 12.20
CA PRO A 66 3.78 15.82 13.23
C PRO A 66 5.03 16.59 12.76
N VAL A 67 5.11 16.95 11.47
CA VAL A 67 6.25 17.66 10.88
C VAL A 67 5.94 19.14 10.68
N CYS A 68 4.80 19.48 10.08
CA CYS A 68 4.45 20.88 9.78
C CYS A 68 3.42 21.48 10.74
N ASN A 69 2.86 20.69 11.67
CA ASN A 69 1.81 21.10 12.61
C ASN A 69 0.62 21.76 11.90
N ALA A 70 0.31 21.30 10.69
CA ALA A 70 -0.84 21.72 9.91
C ALA A 70 -1.75 20.51 9.68
N PRO A 71 -3.07 20.74 9.55
CA PRO A 71 -4.01 19.68 9.22
C PRO A 71 -3.60 18.93 7.95
N MET A 72 -3.58 17.61 8.04
CA MET A 72 -3.38 16.74 6.90
C MET A 72 -4.66 16.74 6.06
N THR A 73 -4.64 17.50 4.95
CA THR A 73 -5.72 17.54 3.96
C THR A 73 -5.24 17.02 2.61
N GLY A 74 -6.10 16.33 1.86
CA GLY A 74 -5.74 15.77 0.56
C GLY A 74 -5.08 14.41 0.69
N ARG A 75 -3.92 14.19 0.06
CA ARG A 75 -3.21 12.91 0.11
C ARG A 75 -2.48 12.72 1.44
N ILE A 76 -2.68 11.56 2.06
CA ILE A 76 -2.09 11.22 3.37
C ILE A 76 -1.34 9.91 3.24
N PHE A 77 -0.09 9.90 3.70
CA PHE A 77 0.81 8.74 3.60
C PHE A 77 1.09 8.14 4.96
N GLN A 78 1.12 6.82 5.03
CA GLN A 78 1.48 6.07 6.24
C GLN A 78 2.82 5.36 6.08
N CYS A 79 3.57 5.24 7.18
CA CYS A 79 4.68 4.29 7.24
C CYS A 79 4.16 2.87 7.50
N ILE A 80 5.04 1.87 7.43
CA ILE A 80 4.70 0.46 7.72
C ILE A 80 4.21 0.22 9.16
N ALA A 81 4.48 1.16 10.07
CA ALA A 81 4.00 1.12 11.45
C ALA A 81 2.66 1.83 11.66
N GLY A 82 2.13 2.53 10.65
CA GLY A 82 0.85 3.23 10.71
C GLY A 82 0.89 4.70 11.14
N HIS A 83 2.06 5.36 11.16
CA HIS A 83 2.16 6.81 11.41
C HIS A 83 1.93 7.59 10.12
N HIS A 84 1.16 8.69 10.20
CA HIS A 84 0.71 9.46 9.05
C HIS A 84 1.51 10.75 8.85
N LEU A 85 1.69 11.15 7.58
CA LEU A 85 2.19 12.46 7.14
C LEU A 85 1.29 13.01 6.03
N CYS A 86 1.22 14.35 5.93
CA CYS A 86 0.70 14.98 4.71
C CYS A 86 1.66 14.77 3.53
N GLU A 87 1.12 14.89 2.31
CA GLU A 87 1.87 14.77 1.05
C GLU A 87 3.16 15.58 1.03
N ASP A 88 3.10 16.88 1.32
CA ASP A 88 4.30 17.74 1.28
C ASP A 88 5.40 17.28 2.25
N CYS A 89 5.01 16.77 3.42
CA CYS A 89 5.99 16.28 4.39
C CYS A 89 6.55 14.92 4.01
N PHE A 90 5.74 14.07 3.39
CA PHE A 90 6.19 12.78 2.87
C PHE A 90 7.19 12.95 1.72
N ASP A 91 6.92 13.87 0.78
CA ASP A 91 7.81 14.13 -0.35
C ASP A 91 9.18 14.66 0.09
N ARG A 92 9.20 15.55 1.10
CA ARG A 92 10.45 16.00 1.73
C ARG A 92 11.18 14.88 2.44
N ALA A 93 10.47 14.06 3.23
CA ALA A 93 11.07 12.95 3.94
C ALA A 93 11.73 11.96 2.98
N ARG A 94 11.11 11.67 1.82
CA ARG A 94 11.67 10.79 0.79
C ARG A 94 12.98 11.31 0.17
N GLY A 95 13.20 12.62 0.19
CA GLY A 95 14.43 13.26 -0.28
C GLY A 95 15.56 13.31 0.77
N ASP A 96 15.24 13.72 2.00
CA ASP A 96 16.27 14.08 3.00
C ASP A 96 16.71 12.91 3.89
N CYS A 97 15.75 12.11 4.40
CA CYS A 97 16.02 11.11 5.45
C CYS A 97 15.43 9.72 5.18
N ALA A 98 14.51 9.59 4.23
CA ALA A 98 13.74 8.39 3.84
C ALA A 98 13.02 7.62 4.97
N ASP A 99 13.14 8.07 6.22
CA ASP A 99 12.62 7.41 7.41
C ASP A 99 11.43 8.17 8.02
N CYS A 100 10.52 7.41 8.64
CA CYS A 100 9.40 7.96 9.38
C CYS A 100 9.89 8.78 10.59
N PRO A 101 9.48 10.05 10.76
CA PRO A 101 9.93 10.89 11.86
C PRO A 101 9.46 10.39 13.23
N THR A 102 8.42 9.55 13.27
CA THR A 102 7.87 9.01 14.53
C THR A 102 8.54 7.72 14.98
N CYS A 103 8.80 6.79 14.05
CA CYS A 103 9.31 5.46 14.40
C CYS A 103 10.65 5.08 13.77
N GLN A 104 11.26 5.99 13.00
CA GLN A 104 12.58 5.83 12.38
C GLN A 104 12.67 4.59 11.46
N ARG A 105 11.52 4.14 10.93
CA ARG A 105 11.47 3.06 9.94
C ARG A 105 11.43 3.65 8.53
N PRO A 106 12.10 3.01 7.55
CA PRO A 106 12.10 3.50 6.18
C PRO A 106 10.70 3.48 5.59
N TYR A 107 10.40 4.51 4.81
CA TYR A 107 9.22 4.51 3.96
C TYR A 107 9.40 3.55 2.77
N PRO A 108 8.33 2.90 2.30
CA PRO A 108 8.35 2.21 1.01
C PRO A 108 8.65 3.18 -0.14
N GLU A 109 9.24 2.67 -1.22
CA GLU A 109 9.72 3.50 -2.34
C GLU A 109 8.60 4.36 -2.97
N GLU A 110 7.39 3.81 -3.11
CA GLU A 110 6.22 4.53 -3.64
C GLU A 110 5.36 5.19 -2.54
N GLY A 111 5.69 4.98 -1.26
CA GLY A 111 4.84 5.34 -0.13
C GLY A 111 3.59 4.47 -0.01
N ILE A 112 2.95 4.48 1.16
CA ILE A 112 1.63 3.84 1.37
C ILE A 112 0.61 4.95 1.54
N ARG A 113 -0.17 5.21 0.50
CA ARG A 113 -1.27 6.19 0.58
C ARG A 113 -2.44 5.61 1.39
N CYS A 114 -2.90 6.35 2.40
CA CYS A 114 -3.96 5.92 3.31
C CYS A 114 -5.29 6.61 2.97
N LEU A 115 -5.98 6.13 1.94
CA LEU A 115 -7.25 6.69 1.46
C LEU A 115 -8.33 6.81 2.55
N ALA A 116 -8.34 5.89 3.52
CA ALA A 116 -9.28 5.95 4.63
C ALA A 116 -9.12 7.23 5.46
N VAL A 117 -7.89 7.60 5.82
CA VAL A 117 -7.62 8.82 6.61
C VAL A 117 -7.88 10.07 5.78
N GLU A 118 -7.65 10.03 4.46
CA GLU A 118 -8.05 11.13 3.56
C GLU A 118 -9.56 11.38 3.60
N CYS A 119 -10.35 10.30 3.50
CA CYS A 119 -11.81 10.38 3.59
C CYS A 119 -12.26 10.92 4.96
N PHE A 120 -11.64 10.47 6.05
CA PHE A 120 -11.99 10.99 7.38
C PHE A 120 -11.61 12.46 7.53
N ALA A 121 -10.42 12.87 7.09
CA ALA A 121 -10.01 14.27 7.13
C ALA A 121 -10.95 15.18 6.33
N ALA A 122 -11.47 14.70 5.20
CA ALA A 122 -12.44 15.43 4.38
C ALA A 122 -13.82 15.64 5.05
N LEU A 123 -14.15 14.86 6.09
CA LEU A 123 -15.37 15.02 6.88
C LEU A 123 -15.19 15.95 8.10
N CYS A 124 -13.96 16.40 8.36
CA CYS A 124 -13.63 17.26 9.49
C CYS A 124 -13.56 18.75 9.05
N SER A 125 -13.88 19.64 9.99
CA SER A 125 -13.65 21.08 9.84
C SER A 125 -12.40 21.48 10.62
N PHE A 126 -11.46 22.13 9.94
CA PHE A 126 -10.21 22.59 10.54
C PHE A 126 -10.26 24.10 10.82
N PRO A 127 -9.64 24.58 11.91
CA PRO A 127 -9.55 26.01 12.19
C PRO A 127 -8.73 26.73 11.10
N CYS A 128 -9.09 27.98 10.81
CA CYS A 128 -8.32 28.82 9.92
C CYS A 128 -6.95 29.13 10.54
N LYS A 129 -5.87 28.92 9.79
CA LYS A 129 -4.49 29.26 10.20
C LYS A 129 -4.25 30.76 10.47
N TYR A 130 -5.13 31.65 10.02
CA TYR A 130 -4.99 33.11 10.11
C TYR A 130 -6.12 33.78 10.90
N GLY A 131 -6.72 33.05 11.87
CA GLY A 131 -7.89 33.49 12.63
C GLY A 131 -7.91 34.96 13.04
#